data_AF-A0A378FP05-F1
#
_entry.id   AF-A0A378FP05-F1
#
_cell.length_a   1.000
_cell.length_b   1.000
_cell.length_c   1.000
_cell.angle_alpha   90.00
_cell.angle_beta   90.00
_cell.angle_gamma   90.00
#
_symmetry.space_group_name_H-M   'P 1'
#
loop_
_entity.id
_entity.type
_entity.pdbx_description
1 polymer ?
#
loop_
_entity_poly.entity_id
_entity_poly.type
_entity_poly.pdbx_seq_one_letter_code
_entity_poly.pdbx_strand_id
1 'polypeptide(L)'
;MRSAQELERSVKGMLPWTQLTGVEKAVEMLHDAFQKGLHIVVVGDFDADGATSTALSVLALRALGYGNVSYLVPNRFEDGYGLSPEVVDQAHARGAQMIMTVDNGISSHAGVDHAHALGIPVLVTDHHLPGRDAAGGGSYR
;
A
#
# COMPACT_ATOMS: atom_id res chain seq x y z
N MET A 1 13.13 15.01 19.44
CA MET A 1 12.35 14.34 20.49
C MET A 1 12.05 15.30 21.61
N ARG A 2 10.79 15.36 22.07
CA ARG A 2 10.32 16.31 23.08
C ARG A 2 10.02 15.65 24.43
N SER A 3 9.91 14.33 24.50
CA SER A 3 9.73 13.57 25.75
C SER A 3 10.27 12.13 25.65
N ALA A 4 10.46 11.48 26.80
CA ALA A 4 10.85 10.06 26.85
C ALA A 4 9.76 9.14 26.29
N GLN A 5 8.49 9.57 26.32
CA GLN A 5 7.37 8.82 25.74
C GLN A 5 7.47 8.69 24.22
N GLU A 6 8.09 9.65 23.51
CA GLU A 6 8.32 9.55 22.05
C GLU A 6 9.34 8.46 21.69
N LEU A 7 10.10 7.95 22.66
CA LEU A 7 11.06 6.85 22.50
C LEU A 7 10.47 5.48 22.84
N GLU A 8 9.21 5.40 23.28
CA GLU A 8 8.58 4.13 23.62
C GLU A 8 8.35 3.30 22.35
N ARG A 9 8.96 2.12 22.27
CA ARG A 9 8.92 1.23 21.08
C ARG A 9 8.07 -0.02 21.31
N SER A 10 7.49 -0.20 22.49
CA SER A 10 6.57 -1.30 22.74
C SER A 10 5.18 -1.02 22.17
N VAL A 11 4.41 -2.08 21.97
CA VAL A 11 3.02 -2.02 21.48
C VAL A 11 2.13 -1.15 22.39
N LYS A 12 2.48 -0.98 23.67
CA LYS A 12 1.73 -0.11 24.60
C LYS A 12 1.76 1.37 24.20
N GLY A 13 2.82 1.80 23.52
CA GLY A 13 2.99 3.17 23.05
C GLY A 13 2.48 3.40 21.62
N MET A 14 1.97 2.36 20.94
CA MET A 14 1.43 2.51 19.59
C MET A 14 0.17 3.36 19.60
N LEU A 15 0.10 4.30 18.66
CA LEU A 15 -1.10 5.10 18.46
C LEU A 15 -2.28 4.21 18.03
N PRO A 16 -3.51 4.52 18.45
CA PRO A 16 -4.70 3.85 17.95
C PRO A 16 -4.79 3.94 16.43
N TRP A 17 -5.22 2.85 15.79
CA TRP A 17 -5.40 2.80 14.33
C TRP A 17 -6.36 3.87 13.81
N THR A 18 -7.29 4.36 14.64
CA THR A 18 -8.23 5.44 14.31
C THR A 18 -7.56 6.78 14.03
N GLN A 19 -6.26 6.90 14.28
CA GLN A 19 -5.46 8.10 13.94
C GLN A 19 -4.79 7.98 12.56
N LEU A 20 -4.83 6.81 11.93
CA LEU A 20 -4.33 6.64 10.56
C LEU A 20 -5.26 7.36 9.58
N THR A 21 -4.72 8.31 8.85
CA THR A 21 -5.52 9.10 7.90
C THR A 21 -6.05 8.20 6.79
N GLY A 22 -7.36 8.24 6.54
CA GLY A 22 -8.01 7.48 5.47
C GLY A 22 -8.26 6.01 5.79
N VAL A 23 -8.07 5.58 7.05
CA VAL A 23 -8.22 4.17 7.44
C VAL A 23 -9.63 3.63 7.20
N GLU A 24 -10.68 4.43 7.39
CA GLU A 24 -12.05 4.02 7.12
C GLU A 24 -12.26 3.69 5.64
N LYS A 25 -11.80 4.58 4.74
CA LYS A 25 -11.88 4.38 3.29
C LYS A 25 -11.04 3.18 2.84
N ALA A 26 -9.87 2.96 3.45
CA ALA A 26 -9.03 1.80 3.18
C ALA A 26 -9.74 0.49 3.56
N VAL A 27 -10.39 0.45 4.72
CA VAL A 27 -11.18 -0.70 5.18
C VAL A 27 -12.36 -0.95 4.23
N GLU A 28 -13.08 0.09 3.82
CA GLU A 28 -14.17 -0.02 2.85
C GLU A 28 -13.68 -0.62 1.52
N MET A 29 -12.56 -0.13 0.97
CA MET A 29 -11.97 -0.66 -0.27
C MET A 29 -11.59 -2.14 -0.16
N LEU A 30 -10.94 -2.53 0.94
CA LEU A 30 -10.56 -3.93 1.17
C LEU A 30 -11.79 -4.83 1.40
N HIS A 31 -12.77 -4.35 2.15
CA HIS A 31 -14.02 -5.08 2.35
C HIS A 31 -14.75 -5.31 1.02
N ASP A 32 -14.86 -4.30 0.17
CA ASP A 32 -15.44 -4.43 -1.17
C ASP A 32 -14.67 -5.41 -2.05
N ALA A 33 -13.33 -5.36 -2.01
CA ALA A 33 -12.49 -6.32 -2.71
C ALA A 33 -12.74 -7.75 -2.24
N PHE A 34 -12.92 -7.94 -0.92
CA PHE A 34 -13.24 -9.23 -0.32
C PHE A 34 -14.58 -9.78 -0.81
N GLN A 35 -15.63 -8.95 -0.76
CA GLN A 35 -16.98 -9.32 -1.22
C GLN A 35 -17.00 -9.70 -2.70
N LYS A 36 -16.20 -9.00 -3.52
CA LYS A 36 -16.09 -9.23 -4.97
C LYS A 36 -15.07 -10.32 -5.33
N GLY A 37 -14.30 -10.83 -4.36
CA GLY A 37 -13.25 -11.83 -4.59
C GLY A 37 -12.11 -11.34 -5.51
N LEU A 38 -11.81 -10.03 -5.51
CA LEU A 38 -10.80 -9.44 -6.39
C LEU A 38 -9.38 -9.95 -6.08
N HIS A 39 -8.59 -10.30 -7.10
CA HIS A 39 -7.20 -10.62 -6.87
C HIS A 39 -6.41 -9.37 -6.40
N ILE A 40 -6.02 -9.36 -5.13
CA ILE A 40 -5.23 -8.29 -4.51
C ILE A 40 -3.74 -8.62 -4.68
N VAL A 41 -2.99 -7.70 -5.29
CA VAL A 41 -1.52 -7.78 -5.32
C VAL A 41 -0.95 -6.77 -4.33
N VAL A 42 -0.26 -7.27 -3.30
CA VAL A 42 0.48 -6.44 -2.35
C VAL A 42 1.82 -6.06 -2.96
N VAL A 43 2.04 -4.77 -3.19
CA VAL A 43 3.29 -4.22 -3.76
C VAL A 43 4.14 -3.63 -2.64
N GLY A 44 5.18 -4.34 -2.25
CA GLY A 44 6.08 -3.93 -1.17
C GLY A 44 7.30 -3.15 -1.61
N ASP A 45 8.09 -2.69 -0.65
CA ASP A 45 9.46 -2.23 -0.87
C ASP A 45 10.49 -3.35 -0.62
N PHE A 46 11.72 -3.18 -1.12
CA PHE A 46 12.78 -4.19 -1.10
C PHE A 46 13.58 -4.24 0.22
N ASP A 47 13.39 -3.27 1.11
CA ASP A 47 14.12 -3.19 2.35
C ASP A 47 13.47 -4.01 3.49
N ALA A 48 13.98 -3.89 4.71
CA ALA A 48 13.49 -4.67 5.83
C ALA A 48 12.06 -4.30 6.24
N ASP A 49 11.67 -3.02 6.12
CA ASP A 49 10.31 -2.58 6.46
C ASP A 49 9.34 -3.07 5.38
N GLY A 50 9.64 -2.80 4.11
CA GLY A 50 8.84 -3.26 2.97
C GLY A 50 8.65 -4.77 2.92
N ALA A 51 9.71 -5.56 3.13
CA ALA A 51 9.62 -7.02 3.15
C ALA A 51 8.76 -7.53 4.33
N THR A 52 8.92 -6.93 5.51
CA THR A 52 8.15 -7.29 6.71
C THR A 52 6.68 -6.92 6.56
N SER A 53 6.40 -5.71 6.09
CA SER A 53 5.06 -5.17 5.86
C SER A 53 4.32 -5.94 4.76
N THR A 54 5.02 -6.39 3.72
CA THR A 54 4.47 -7.28 2.69
C THR A 54 4.07 -8.63 3.27
N ALA A 55 4.98 -9.29 3.99
CA ALA A 55 4.70 -10.58 4.60
C ALA A 55 3.54 -10.48 5.61
N LEU A 56 3.54 -9.45 6.46
CA LEU A 56 2.48 -9.19 7.42
C LEU A 56 1.12 -9.01 6.74
N SER A 57 1.05 -8.19 5.69
CA SER A 57 -0.20 -7.91 4.98
C SER A 57 -0.77 -9.16 4.33
N VAL A 58 0.06 -9.93 3.63
CA VAL A 58 -0.37 -11.20 3.01
C VAL A 58 -0.84 -12.20 4.08
N LEU A 59 -0.12 -12.34 5.18
CA LEU A 59 -0.49 -13.25 6.28
C LEU A 59 -1.78 -12.80 6.96
N ALA A 60 -1.96 -11.50 7.22
CA ALA A 60 -3.15 -10.95 7.85
C ALA A 60 -4.40 -11.14 6.98
N LEU A 61 -4.33 -10.82 5.69
CA LEU A 61 -5.44 -11.00 4.76
C LEU A 61 -5.85 -12.49 4.68
N ARG A 62 -4.87 -13.40 4.62
CA ARG A 62 -5.12 -14.85 4.66
C ARG A 62 -5.73 -15.32 5.98
N ALA A 63 -5.27 -14.79 7.10
CA ALA A 63 -5.81 -15.09 8.43
C ALA A 63 -7.28 -14.62 8.57
N LEU A 64 -7.67 -13.57 7.85
CA LEU A 64 -9.06 -13.11 7.73
C LEU A 64 -9.91 -13.95 6.76
N GLY A 65 -9.34 -15.03 6.20
CA GLY A 65 -10.02 -15.93 5.26
C GLY A 65 -9.88 -15.52 3.78
N TYR A 66 -9.07 -14.49 3.48
CA TYR A 66 -8.91 -14.02 2.11
C TYR A 66 -7.74 -14.69 1.39
N GLY A 67 -8.06 -15.65 0.52
CA GLY A 67 -7.06 -16.45 -0.21
C GLY A 67 -6.59 -15.82 -1.52
N ASN A 68 -7.38 -14.92 -2.14
CA ASN A 68 -7.07 -14.35 -3.46
C ASN A 68 -6.10 -13.15 -3.35
N VAL A 69 -4.94 -13.42 -2.75
CA VAL A 69 -3.89 -12.44 -2.49
C VAL A 69 -2.52 -12.99 -2.87
N SER A 70 -1.77 -12.19 -3.63
CA SER A 70 -0.36 -12.41 -3.94
C SER A 70 0.46 -11.15 -3.62
N TYR A 71 1.77 -11.21 -3.85
CA TYR A 71 2.66 -10.09 -3.62
C TYR A 71 3.61 -9.89 -4.81
N LEU A 72 4.13 -8.67 -4.89
CA LEU A 72 5.17 -8.25 -5.82
C LEU A 72 6.12 -7.34 -5.05
N VAL A 73 7.41 -7.70 -5.05
CA VAL A 73 8.47 -6.81 -4.57
C VAL A 73 9.26 -6.39 -5.81
N PRO A 74 9.30 -5.09 -6.14
CA PRO A 74 9.95 -4.60 -7.35
C PRO A 74 11.47 -4.70 -7.26
N ASN A 75 12.11 -4.82 -8.42
CA ASN A 75 13.56 -4.76 -8.49
C ASN A 75 14.00 -3.30 -8.55
N ARG A 76 14.55 -2.79 -7.46
CA ARG A 76 14.96 -1.38 -7.34
C ARG A 76 15.88 -0.85 -8.46
N PHE A 77 16.65 -1.73 -9.11
CA PHE A 77 17.59 -1.35 -10.15
C PHE A 77 16.94 -1.27 -11.54
N GLU A 78 15.90 -2.06 -11.77
CA GLU A 78 15.20 -2.16 -13.06
C GLU A 78 13.92 -1.32 -13.06
N ASP A 79 13.19 -1.34 -11.95
CA ASP A 79 11.83 -0.80 -11.81
C ASP A 79 11.78 0.59 -11.14
N GLY A 80 12.90 1.03 -10.56
CA GLY A 80 12.95 2.23 -9.73
C GLY A 80 12.37 2.04 -8.32
N TYR A 81 11.89 3.13 -7.72
CA TYR A 81 11.35 3.12 -6.34
C TYR A 81 9.81 3.16 -6.32
N GLY A 82 9.21 2.30 -5.51
CA GLY A 82 7.76 2.25 -5.29
C GLY A 82 6.94 1.75 -6.49
N LEU A 83 5.71 2.26 -6.61
CA LEU A 83 4.78 1.87 -7.67
C LEU A 83 5.04 2.68 -8.95
N SER A 84 5.84 2.15 -9.87
CA SER A 84 6.03 2.70 -11.22
C SER A 84 5.01 2.11 -12.22
N PRO A 85 4.78 2.73 -13.39
CA PRO A 85 3.96 2.15 -14.45
C PRO A 85 4.39 0.73 -14.83
N GLU A 86 5.70 0.46 -14.85
CA GLU A 86 6.26 -0.87 -15.13
C GLU A 86 5.87 -1.89 -14.06
N VAL A 87 5.91 -1.51 -12.78
CA VAL A 87 5.46 -2.37 -11.67
C VAL A 87 3.96 -2.63 -11.73
N VAL A 88 3.18 -1.64 -12.16
CA VAL A 88 1.73 -1.80 -12.40
C VAL A 88 1.48 -2.76 -13.56
N ASP A 89 2.25 -2.67 -14.65
CA ASP A 89 2.15 -3.63 -15.76
C ASP A 89 2.50 -5.06 -15.32
N GLN A 90 3.52 -5.22 -14.48
CA GLN A 90 3.86 -6.50 -13.88
C GLN A 90 2.72 -7.05 -12.99
N ALA A 91 2.10 -6.20 -12.17
CA ALA A 91 0.96 -6.58 -11.34
C ALA A 91 -0.26 -6.95 -12.21
N HIS A 92 -0.55 -6.15 -13.25
CA HIS A 92 -1.64 -6.40 -14.20
C HIS A 92 -1.44 -7.72 -14.96
N ALA A 93 -0.22 -8.01 -15.42
CA ALA A 93 0.13 -9.27 -16.07
C ALA A 93 -0.05 -10.49 -15.15
N ARG A 94 0.03 -10.31 -13.82
CA ARG A 94 -0.29 -11.32 -12.80
C ARG A 94 -1.79 -11.38 -12.47
N GLY A 95 -2.62 -10.63 -13.18
CA GLY A 95 -4.07 -10.58 -12.99
C GLY A 95 -4.49 -9.75 -11.78
N ALA A 96 -3.74 -8.72 -11.40
CA ALA A 96 -4.17 -7.81 -10.35
C ALA A 96 -5.52 -7.17 -10.70
N GLN A 97 -6.47 -7.27 -9.78
CA GLN A 97 -7.76 -6.57 -9.82
C GLN A 97 -7.85 -5.48 -8.75
N MET A 98 -6.88 -5.44 -7.83
CA MET A 98 -6.60 -4.36 -6.90
C MET A 98 -5.11 -4.39 -6.56
N ILE A 99 -4.50 -3.22 -6.42
CA ILE A 99 -3.13 -3.08 -5.92
C ILE A 99 -3.19 -2.48 -4.52
N MET A 100 -2.45 -3.06 -3.58
CA MET A 100 -2.23 -2.48 -2.26
C MET A 100 -0.73 -2.26 -2.07
N THR A 101 -0.27 -1.01 -2.00
CA THR A 101 1.14 -0.75 -1.70
C THR A 101 1.38 -0.80 -0.19
N VAL A 102 2.57 -1.26 0.20
CA VAL A 102 3.05 -1.22 1.58
C VAL A 102 4.47 -0.67 1.60
N ASP A 103 4.73 0.26 2.51
CA ASP A 103 6.03 0.95 2.65
C ASP A 103 6.47 1.73 1.39
N ASN A 104 5.52 2.03 0.51
CA ASN A 104 5.76 2.84 -0.68
C ASN A 104 4.45 3.41 -1.23
N GLY A 105 4.57 4.30 -2.22
CA GLY A 105 3.44 4.74 -3.05
C GLY A 105 2.99 6.18 -2.82
N ILE A 106 3.38 6.85 -1.73
CA ILE A 106 2.89 8.22 -1.42
C ILE A 106 3.26 9.27 -2.49
N SER A 107 4.34 9.02 -3.24
CA SER A 107 4.79 9.87 -4.35
C SER A 107 4.62 9.21 -5.73
N SER A 108 3.98 8.04 -5.80
CA SER A 108 3.87 7.21 -7.02
C SER A 108 2.70 7.63 -7.92
N HIS A 109 2.52 8.93 -8.17
CA HIS A 109 1.40 9.46 -8.96
C HIS A 109 1.30 8.81 -10.35
N ALA A 110 2.42 8.69 -11.07
CA ALA A 110 2.43 8.08 -12.39
C ALA A 110 1.99 6.60 -12.37
N GLY A 111 2.41 5.82 -11.38
CA GLY A 111 1.96 4.44 -11.21
C GLY A 111 0.49 4.35 -10.85
N VAL A 112 0.01 5.19 -9.94
CA VAL A 112 -1.41 5.25 -9.57
C VAL A 112 -2.28 5.63 -10.77
N ASP A 113 -1.89 6.64 -11.54
CA ASP A 113 -2.62 7.08 -12.74
C ASP A 113 -2.64 5.97 -13.81
N HIS A 114 -1.53 5.26 -13.99
CA HIS A 114 -1.45 4.13 -14.92
C HIS A 114 -2.35 2.96 -14.47
N ALA A 115 -2.35 2.62 -13.18
CA ALA A 115 -3.24 1.60 -12.64
C ALA A 115 -4.72 1.97 -12.84
N HIS A 116 -5.08 3.24 -12.61
CA HIS A 116 -6.41 3.74 -12.87
C HIS A 116 -6.80 3.68 -14.35
N ALA A 117 -5.87 3.97 -15.27
CA ALA A 117 -6.10 3.83 -16.72
C ALA A 117 -6.39 2.38 -17.13
N LEU A 118 -5.84 1.40 -16.39
CA LEU A 118 -6.14 -0.03 -16.54
C LEU A 118 -7.38 -0.49 -15.76
N GLY A 119 -8.07 0.41 -15.05
CA GLY A 119 -9.24 0.10 -14.23
C GLY A 119 -8.92 -0.64 -12.92
N ILE A 120 -7.68 -0.56 -12.44
CA ILE A 120 -7.21 -1.22 -11.21
C ILE A 120 -7.25 -0.21 -10.06
N PRO A 121 -8.08 -0.39 -9.03
CA PRO A 121 -8.06 0.44 -7.83
C PRO A 121 -6.75 0.25 -7.05
N VAL A 122 -6.22 1.34 -6.50
CA VAL A 122 -4.99 1.34 -5.70
C VAL A 122 -5.26 1.81 -4.28
N LEU A 123 -4.86 1.00 -3.29
CA LEU A 123 -4.77 1.39 -1.89
C LEU A 123 -3.31 1.65 -1.53
N VAL A 124 -2.97 2.89 -1.18
CA VAL A 124 -1.61 3.25 -0.76
C VAL A 124 -1.49 3.19 0.76
N THR A 125 -0.52 2.43 1.27
CA THR A 125 -0.13 2.47 2.69
C THR A 125 1.37 2.79 2.79
N ASP A 126 1.68 3.92 3.41
CA ASP A 126 3.02 4.48 3.39
C ASP A 126 3.23 5.41 4.60
N HIS A 127 4.47 5.52 5.06
CA HIS A 127 4.91 6.42 6.13
C HIS A 127 5.93 7.47 5.68
N HIS A 128 6.35 7.42 4.41
CA HIS A 128 7.28 8.38 3.85
C HIS A 128 6.67 9.78 3.80
N LEU A 129 7.54 10.79 3.68
CA LEU A 129 7.04 12.15 3.47
C LEU A 129 6.44 12.26 2.08
N PRO A 130 5.25 12.87 1.94
CA PRO A 130 4.73 13.17 0.62
C PRO A 130 5.68 14.11 -0.13
N GLY A 131 5.81 13.92 -1.43
CA GLY A 131 6.51 14.86 -2.31
C GLY A 131 5.96 16.28 -2.16
N ARG A 132 6.77 17.30 -2.48
CA ARG A 132 6.40 18.73 -2.33
C ARG A 132 5.10 19.13 -3.04
N ASP A 133 4.63 18.33 -4.00
CA ASP A 133 3.43 18.60 -4.78
C ASP A 133 2.12 18.07 -4.14
N ALA A 134 2.19 17.27 -3.07
CA ALA A 134 0.98 16.77 -2.39
C ALA A 134 0.25 17.85 -1.56
N ALA A 135 0.82 19.06 -1.46
CA ALA A 135 0.19 20.22 -0.83
C ALA A 135 -0.72 21.02 -1.79
N GLY A 136 -0.91 20.55 -3.03
CA GLY A 136 -1.88 21.11 -3.97
C GLY A 136 -3.23 20.41 -3.85
N GLY A 137 -4.24 21.11 -3.34
CA GLY A 137 -5.60 20.61 -3.22
C GLY A 137 -6.16 20.10 -4.55
N GLY A 138 -6.21 18.78 -4.69
CA GLY A 138 -6.94 18.08 -5.74
C GLY A 138 -7.74 16.97 -5.07
N SER A 139 -9.06 17.08 -5.11
CA SER A 139 -9.96 16.05 -4.61
C SER A 139 -9.74 14.74 -5.37
N TYR A 140 -9.07 13.76 -4.75
CA TYR A 140 -9.16 12.37 -5.17
C TYR A 140 -10.56 11.87 -4.81
N ARG A 141 -11.50 12.05 -5.75
CA ARG A 141 -12.79 11.36 -5.76
C ARG A 141 -12.60 9.96 -6.32
#